data_AF-A0A5N5QVC2-F1
#
_entry.id   AF-A0A5N5QVC2-F1
#
_cell.length_a   1.000
_cell.length_b   1.000
_cell.length_c   1.000
_cell.angle_alpha   90.00
_cell.angle_beta   90.00
_cell.angle_gamma   90.00
#
_symmetry.space_group_name_H-M   'P 1'
#
loop_
_entity.id
_entity.type
_entity.pdbx_description
1 polymer ?
#
loop_
_entity_poly.entity_id
_entity_poly.type
_entity_poly.pdbx_seq_one_letter_code
_entity_poly.pdbx_strand_id
1 'polypeptide(L)'
;MSSESSHSQVNLTRLLRRLEKSVQSQNWDYQSLAERTTAWIRAEGMLQSLSYARKLLSDIKNEGRGLDESFNVKRSDPQSEYLQAVENKINTLESVLNDAKSRAQPKKSKPPSFLSHVPPPRPKLTIRPEITITSDVPRSPILKSSIPKSSMSGILSPEALLPLDGESPFLHLGNGLLSPMSFSALHTKHSREQPESPLEPLIPRSQPPAPDTPQSTDLPAFMQTSLKTQEDLSEQLALMAAQLKRNAQSFAAQLHEDNALVQLAHDQLEGVHTRVSTERATLRNFRSKSGYTTCMALGIIVVVVVAWVMMFFMIKVT
;
A
#
# COMPACT_ATOMS: atom_id res chain seq x y z
N MET A 1 -28.47 32.31 4.37
CA MET A 1 -27.44 31.25 4.53
C MET A 1 -27.63 30.12 3.48
N SER A 2 -28.15 30.41 2.29
CA SER A 2 -28.58 29.38 1.31
C SER A 2 -27.54 29.06 0.23
N SER A 3 -26.37 29.69 0.26
CA SER A 3 -25.31 29.50 -0.74
C SER A 3 -24.63 28.13 -0.61
N GLU A 4 -24.57 27.57 0.60
CA GLU A 4 -23.95 26.27 0.86
C GLU A 4 -24.80 25.13 0.30
N SER A 5 -26.12 25.13 0.55
CA SER A 5 -27.07 24.18 -0.04
C SER A 5 -26.97 24.08 -1.57
N SER A 6 -26.97 25.25 -2.23
CA SER A 6 -26.89 25.33 -3.69
C SER A 6 -25.56 24.76 -4.20
N HIS A 7 -24.45 25.01 -3.48
CA HIS A 7 -23.16 24.44 -3.84
C HIS A 7 -23.15 22.91 -3.70
N SER A 8 -23.71 22.38 -2.61
CA SER A 8 -23.85 20.94 -2.37
C SER A 8 -24.69 20.26 -3.45
N GLN A 9 -25.79 20.88 -3.89
CA GLN A 9 -26.62 20.37 -4.98
C GLN A 9 -25.86 20.32 -6.32
N VAL A 10 -25.14 21.39 -6.66
CA VAL A 10 -24.32 21.44 -7.89
C VAL A 10 -23.19 20.42 -7.84
N ASN A 11 -22.57 20.22 -6.68
CA ASN A 11 -21.53 19.23 -6.50
C ASN A 11 -22.08 17.80 -6.62
N LEU A 12 -23.24 17.53 -6.02
CA LEU A 12 -23.93 16.24 -6.10
C LEU A 12 -24.27 15.87 -7.56
N THR A 13 -24.85 16.81 -8.32
CA THR A 13 -25.16 16.57 -9.74
C THR A 13 -23.93 16.28 -10.58
N ARG A 14 -22.85 17.05 -10.40
CA ARG A 14 -21.59 16.85 -11.13
C ARG A 14 -20.94 15.52 -10.78
N LEU A 15 -20.96 15.15 -9.50
CA LEU A 15 -20.43 13.88 -9.02
C LEU A 15 -21.22 12.72 -9.62
N LEU A 16 -22.55 12.75 -9.51
CA LEU A 16 -23.44 11.71 -10.03
C LEU A 16 -23.24 11.52 -11.54
N ARG A 17 -23.16 12.61 -12.30
CA ARG A 17 -22.93 12.57 -13.76
C ARG A 17 -21.57 11.97 -14.12
N ARG A 18 -20.53 12.28 -13.35
CA ARG A 18 -19.20 11.68 -13.52
C ARG A 18 -19.23 10.19 -13.20
N LEU A 19 -19.93 9.79 -12.15
CA LEU A 19 -20.06 8.38 -11.76
C LEU A 19 -20.85 7.58 -12.79
N GLU A 20 -21.99 8.09 -13.23
CA GLU A 20 -22.80 7.50 -14.28
C GLU A 20 -21.98 7.30 -15.56
N LYS A 21 -21.24 8.34 -16.00
CA LYS A 21 -20.36 8.24 -17.15
C LYS A 21 -19.24 7.20 -16.94
N SER A 22 -18.64 7.16 -15.75
CA SER A 22 -17.59 6.20 -15.42
C SER A 22 -18.12 4.77 -15.47
N VAL A 23 -19.29 4.51 -14.86
CA VAL A 23 -19.94 3.20 -14.82
C VAL A 23 -20.35 2.74 -16.22
N GLN A 24 -20.87 3.64 -17.07
CA GLN A 24 -21.23 3.34 -18.45
C GLN A 24 -20.01 3.10 -19.36
N SER A 25 -18.92 3.83 -19.14
CA SER A 25 -17.69 3.69 -19.94
C SER A 25 -16.87 2.45 -19.60
N GLN A 26 -17.06 1.90 -18.41
CA GLN A 26 -16.29 0.78 -17.89
C GLN A 26 -16.95 -0.53 -18.36
N ASN A 27 -16.21 -1.36 -19.10
CA ASN A 27 -16.65 -2.72 -19.36
C ASN A 27 -16.54 -3.55 -18.07
N TRP A 28 -17.64 -4.19 -17.67
CA TRP A 28 -17.72 -5.05 -16.49
C TRP A 28 -17.48 -6.54 -16.80
N ASP A 29 -17.27 -6.87 -18.07
CA ASP A 29 -16.84 -8.20 -18.49
C ASP A 29 -15.31 -8.32 -18.42
N TYR A 30 -14.84 -9.28 -17.62
CA TYR A 30 -13.41 -9.53 -17.39
C TYR A 30 -13.04 -10.91 -17.88
N GLN A 31 -11.99 -10.99 -18.71
CA GLN A 31 -11.46 -12.28 -19.18
C GLN A 31 -10.25 -12.72 -18.36
N SER A 32 -9.45 -11.76 -17.87
CA SER A 32 -8.25 -12.06 -17.09
C SER A 32 -8.41 -11.81 -15.58
N LEU A 33 -7.63 -12.52 -14.78
CA LEU A 33 -7.61 -12.34 -13.32
C LEU A 33 -7.10 -10.93 -12.94
N ALA A 34 -6.16 -10.39 -13.70
CA ALA A 34 -5.64 -9.03 -13.49
C ALA A 34 -6.70 -7.96 -13.80
N GLU A 35 -7.47 -8.11 -14.89
CA GLU A 35 -8.61 -7.24 -15.16
C GLU A 35 -9.64 -7.31 -14.03
N ARG A 36 -9.96 -8.52 -13.57
CA ARG A 36 -10.90 -8.74 -12.47
C ARG A 36 -10.48 -8.03 -11.18
N THR A 37 -9.21 -8.09 -10.80
CA THR A 37 -8.74 -7.39 -9.58
C THR A 37 -8.78 -5.88 -9.75
N THR A 38 -8.34 -5.35 -10.90
CA THR A 38 -8.39 -3.89 -11.14
C THR A 38 -9.83 -3.37 -11.17
N ALA A 39 -10.76 -4.14 -11.74
CA ALA A 39 -12.18 -3.88 -11.73
C ALA A 39 -12.78 -3.86 -10.33
N TRP A 40 -12.44 -4.85 -9.50
CA TRP A 40 -12.88 -4.91 -8.11
C TRP A 40 -12.44 -3.66 -7.33
N ILE A 41 -11.17 -3.24 -7.49
CA ILE A 41 -10.63 -2.02 -6.86
C ILE A 41 -11.37 -0.77 -7.36
N ARG A 42 -11.66 -0.67 -8.66
CA ARG A 42 -12.40 0.47 -9.22
C ARG A 42 -13.84 0.52 -8.73
N ALA A 43 -14.53 -0.63 -8.68
CA ALA A 43 -15.88 -0.73 -8.13
C ALA A 43 -15.90 -0.25 -6.67
N GLU A 44 -14.90 -0.64 -5.87
CA GLU A 44 -14.78 -0.20 -4.48
C GLU A 44 -14.54 1.30 -4.35
N GLY A 45 -13.64 1.88 -5.16
CA GLY A 45 -13.44 3.33 -5.19
C GLY A 45 -14.70 4.10 -5.60
N MET A 46 -15.46 3.58 -6.57
CA MET A 46 -16.74 4.17 -6.97
C MET A 46 -17.81 4.01 -5.87
N LEU A 47 -17.82 2.92 -5.09
CA LEU A 47 -18.75 2.77 -3.96
C LEU A 47 -18.48 3.81 -2.87
N GLN A 48 -17.21 4.15 -2.62
CA GLN A 48 -16.86 5.24 -1.69
C GLN A 48 -17.36 6.60 -2.18
N SER A 49 -17.31 6.86 -3.49
CA SER A 49 -17.87 8.09 -4.03
C SER A 49 -19.40 8.15 -3.98
N LEU A 50 -20.09 7.00 -4.07
CA LEU A 50 -21.53 6.90 -3.85
C LEU A 50 -21.90 7.11 -2.37
N SER A 51 -21.10 6.61 -1.43
CA SER A 51 -21.33 6.87 0.01
C SER A 51 -21.18 8.35 0.34
N TYR A 52 -20.20 9.03 -0.27
CA TYR A 52 -20.07 10.49 -0.18
C TYR A 52 -21.26 11.22 -0.84
N ALA A 53 -21.75 10.75 -2.00
CA ALA A 53 -22.95 11.31 -2.63
C ALA A 53 -24.20 11.17 -1.74
N ARG A 54 -24.36 10.03 -1.04
CA ARG A 54 -25.43 9.85 -0.04
C ARG A 54 -25.32 10.83 1.11
N LYS A 55 -24.10 11.07 1.61
CA LYS A 55 -23.87 12.05 2.68
C LYS A 55 -24.27 13.46 2.22
N LEU A 56 -23.88 13.88 1.02
CA LEU A 56 -24.32 15.15 0.44
C LEU A 56 -25.84 15.25 0.31
N LEU A 57 -26.49 14.16 -0.12
CA LEU A 57 -27.95 14.12 -0.23
C LEU A 57 -28.63 14.23 1.14
N SER A 58 -28.09 13.58 2.17
CA SER A 58 -28.61 13.73 3.54
C SER A 58 -28.42 15.14 4.08
N ASP A 59 -27.27 15.77 3.80
CA ASP A 59 -26.98 17.14 4.24
C ASP A 59 -27.98 18.14 3.61
N ILE A 60 -28.22 18.03 2.30
CA ILE A 60 -29.22 18.87 1.58
C ILE A 60 -30.64 18.63 2.14
N LYS A 61 -30.99 17.37 2.42
CA LYS A 61 -32.32 17.00 2.97
C LYS A 61 -32.51 17.54 4.40
N ASN A 62 -31.46 17.57 5.20
CA ASN A 62 -31.50 18.09 6.57
C ASN A 62 -31.56 19.63 6.59
N GLU A 63 -30.83 20.29 5.71
CA GLU A 63 -30.82 21.76 5.59
C GLU A 63 -32.21 22.31 5.20
N GLY A 64 -32.92 21.62 4.30
CA GLY A 64 -34.29 21.99 3.92
C GLY A 64 -35.34 21.80 5.03
N ARG A 65 -35.09 20.92 6.01
CA ARG A 65 -36.06 20.65 7.10
C ARG A 65 -36.05 21.73 8.19
N GLY A 66 -34.94 22.47 8.34
CA GLY A 66 -34.74 23.37 9.49
C GLY A 66 -35.52 24.69 9.46
N LEU A 67 -36.12 25.08 8.33
CA LEU A 67 -36.74 26.40 8.16
C LEU A 67 -38.28 26.39 8.10
N ASP A 68 -38.90 25.23 7.84
CA ASP A 68 -40.32 25.18 7.43
C ASP A 68 -41.27 24.43 8.38
N GLU A 69 -40.86 24.06 9.60
CA GLU A 69 -41.72 23.31 10.55
C GLU A 69 -43.01 24.07 10.98
N SER A 70 -43.19 25.35 10.64
CA SER A 70 -44.36 26.13 11.07
C SER A 70 -45.57 26.13 10.13
N PHE A 71 -45.47 25.66 8.88
CA PHE A 71 -46.63 25.63 7.97
C PHE A 71 -46.83 24.25 7.32
N ASN A 72 -47.67 23.45 7.96
CA ASN A 72 -48.13 22.13 7.53
C ASN A 72 -49.03 22.22 6.28
N VAL A 73 -48.46 22.61 5.13
CA VAL A 73 -49.13 22.56 3.85
C VAL A 73 -48.44 21.51 3.00
N LYS A 74 -49.19 20.44 2.70
CA LYS A 74 -48.85 19.27 1.88
C LYS A 74 -48.65 19.64 0.39
N ARG A 75 -47.88 20.68 0.09
CA ARG A 75 -47.56 21.07 -1.28
C ARG A 75 -46.43 20.16 -1.76
N SER A 76 -46.66 19.44 -2.85
CA SER A 76 -45.64 18.64 -3.51
C SER A 76 -44.55 19.58 -4.02
N ASP A 77 -43.50 19.79 -3.22
CA ASP A 77 -42.40 20.64 -3.63
C ASP A 77 -41.63 19.97 -4.77
N PRO A 78 -41.40 20.67 -5.90
CA PRO A 78 -40.65 20.13 -7.05
C PRO A 78 -39.22 19.70 -6.66
N GLN A 79 -38.68 20.26 -5.58
CA GLN A 79 -37.40 19.88 -5.01
C GLN A 79 -37.42 18.47 -4.41
N SER A 80 -38.54 18.04 -3.81
CA SER A 80 -38.69 16.70 -3.25
C SER A 80 -38.64 15.63 -4.33
N GLU A 81 -39.34 15.86 -5.45
CA GLU A 81 -39.32 14.96 -6.62
C GLU A 81 -37.92 14.83 -7.21
N TYR A 82 -37.20 15.96 -7.34
CA TYR A 82 -35.82 15.96 -7.77
C TYR A 82 -34.89 15.16 -6.83
N LEU A 83 -35.00 15.34 -5.51
CA LEU A 83 -34.19 14.61 -4.54
C LEU A 83 -34.49 13.11 -4.58
N GLN A 84 -35.76 12.74 -4.73
CA GLN A 84 -36.17 11.34 -4.89
C GLN A 84 -35.61 10.73 -6.18
N ALA A 85 -35.60 11.48 -7.28
CA ALA A 85 -34.98 11.03 -8.53
C ALA A 85 -33.46 10.80 -8.37
N VAL A 86 -32.77 11.67 -7.63
CA VAL A 86 -31.33 11.50 -7.33
C VAL A 86 -31.10 10.28 -6.42
N GLU A 87 -31.93 10.08 -5.40
CA GLU A 87 -31.85 8.91 -4.50
C GLU A 87 -32.04 7.61 -5.28
N ASN A 88 -33.05 7.54 -6.15
CA ASN A 88 -33.28 6.41 -7.03
C ASN A 88 -32.05 6.14 -7.93
N LYS A 89 -31.45 7.19 -8.51
CA LYS A 89 -30.23 7.03 -9.31
C LYS A 89 -29.04 6.50 -8.51
N ILE A 90 -28.82 7.01 -7.30
CA ILE A 90 -27.76 6.51 -6.40
C ILE A 90 -27.98 5.02 -6.11
N ASN A 91 -29.22 4.62 -5.81
CA ASN A 91 -29.55 3.22 -5.53
C ASN A 91 -29.34 2.33 -6.76
N THR A 92 -29.70 2.79 -7.97
CA THR A 92 -29.42 2.03 -9.21
C THR A 92 -27.93 1.86 -9.45
N LEU A 93 -27.13 2.92 -9.27
CA LEU A 93 -25.68 2.85 -9.45
C LEU A 93 -25.04 1.94 -8.41
N GLU A 94 -25.47 2.04 -7.15
CA GLU A 94 -24.97 1.19 -6.08
C GLU A 94 -25.29 -0.30 -6.34
N SER A 95 -26.50 -0.61 -6.82
CA SER A 95 -26.88 -1.98 -7.19
C SER A 95 -25.97 -2.55 -8.29
N VAL A 96 -25.74 -1.79 -9.37
CA VAL A 96 -24.85 -2.21 -10.47
C VAL A 96 -23.43 -2.42 -9.96
N LEU A 97 -22.95 -1.53 -9.09
CA LEU A 97 -21.59 -1.57 -8.59
C LEU A 97 -21.36 -2.67 -7.56
N ASN A 98 -22.38 -3.00 -6.75
CA ASN A 98 -22.36 -4.15 -5.85
C ASN A 98 -22.40 -5.48 -6.62
N ASP A 99 -23.21 -5.57 -7.68
CA ASP A 99 -23.20 -6.74 -8.58
C ASP A 99 -21.81 -6.91 -9.20
N ALA A 100 -21.25 -5.85 -9.80
CA ALA A 100 -19.88 -5.84 -10.32
C ALA A 100 -18.83 -6.24 -9.27
N LYS A 101 -18.92 -5.69 -8.05
CA LYS A 101 -18.01 -6.03 -6.94
C LYS A 101 -18.12 -7.51 -6.56
N SER A 102 -19.33 -8.07 -6.49
CA SER A 102 -19.54 -9.47 -6.15
C SER A 102 -19.00 -10.41 -7.23
N ARG A 103 -19.19 -10.08 -8.51
CA ARG A 103 -18.64 -10.82 -9.65
C ARG A 103 -17.12 -10.75 -9.69
N ALA A 104 -16.55 -9.59 -9.39
CA ALA A 104 -15.12 -9.34 -9.45
C ALA A 104 -14.35 -9.76 -8.19
N GLN A 105 -15.04 -10.05 -7.08
CA GLN A 105 -14.37 -10.37 -5.80
C GLN A 105 -13.35 -11.50 -5.98
N PRO A 106 -12.07 -11.29 -5.64
CA PRO A 106 -11.08 -12.35 -5.72
C PRO A 106 -11.46 -13.46 -4.73
N LYS A 107 -11.45 -14.71 -5.20
CA LYS A 107 -11.65 -15.86 -4.32
C LYS A 107 -10.53 -15.82 -3.29
N LYS A 108 -10.88 -15.62 -2.02
CA LYS A 108 -9.91 -15.67 -0.91
C LYS A 108 -9.39 -17.11 -0.80
N SER A 109 -8.37 -17.47 -1.56
CA SER A 109 -7.65 -18.71 -1.33
C SER A 109 -6.88 -18.53 -0.03
N LYS A 110 -7.11 -19.43 0.93
CA LYS A 110 -6.28 -19.50 2.13
C LYS A 110 -4.83 -19.66 1.64
N PRO A 111 -3.86 -18.87 2.14
CA PRO A 111 -2.46 -19.08 1.78
C PRO A 111 -2.12 -20.55 2.06
N PRO A 112 -1.33 -21.21 1.19
CA PRO A 112 -0.91 -22.58 1.43
C PRO A 112 -0.28 -22.65 2.82
N SER A 113 -0.73 -23.62 3.62
CA SER A 113 -0.29 -23.76 5.01
C SER A 113 1.24 -23.88 5.04
N PHE A 114 1.93 -22.93 5.66
CA PHE A 114 3.39 -22.98 5.81
C PHE A 114 3.86 -24.24 6.54
N LEU A 115 2.98 -24.88 7.31
CA LEU A 115 3.26 -26.14 8.01
C LEU A 115 3.51 -27.33 7.07
N SER A 116 3.04 -27.30 5.81
CA SER A 116 3.37 -28.36 4.84
C SER A 116 4.80 -28.26 4.31
N HIS A 117 5.47 -27.12 4.52
CA HIS A 117 6.84 -26.88 4.06
C HIS A 117 7.86 -26.81 5.20
N VAL A 118 7.44 -26.94 6.46
CA VAL A 118 8.39 -27.02 7.57
C VAL A 118 9.08 -28.38 7.49
N PRO A 119 10.40 -28.43 7.20
CA PRO A 119 11.11 -29.69 7.19
C PRO A 119 11.07 -30.29 8.61
N PRO A 120 10.90 -31.62 8.74
CA PRO A 120 10.86 -32.27 10.04
C PRO A 120 12.14 -31.97 10.82
N PRO A 121 12.05 -31.76 12.16
CA PRO A 121 13.20 -31.42 12.98
C PRO A 121 14.27 -32.50 12.83
N ARG A 122 15.47 -32.09 12.38
CA ARG A 122 16.60 -33.01 12.25
C ARG A 122 16.98 -33.54 13.64
N PRO A 123 17.23 -34.85 13.80
CA PRO A 123 17.68 -35.41 15.08
C PRO A 123 19.00 -34.73 15.48
N LYS A 124 19.07 -34.27 16.74
CA LYS A 124 20.29 -33.71 17.33
C LYS A 124 21.40 -34.75 17.23
N LEU A 125 22.44 -34.45 16.44
CA LEU A 125 23.70 -35.19 16.48
C LEU A 125 24.37 -34.90 17.82
N THR A 126 24.37 -35.89 18.71
CA THR A 126 25.15 -35.92 19.93
C THR A 126 26.62 -35.85 19.56
N ILE A 127 27.22 -34.66 19.65
CA ILE A 127 28.66 -34.45 19.52
C ILE A 127 29.31 -35.07 20.76
N ARG A 128 29.98 -36.21 20.55
CA ARG A 128 30.91 -36.80 21.52
C ARG A 128 32.21 -35.99 21.46
N PRO A 129 32.66 -35.33 22.55
CA PRO A 129 33.92 -34.62 22.56
C PRO A 129 35.07 -35.62 22.66
N GLU A 130 35.90 -35.71 21.61
CA GLU A 130 37.20 -36.36 21.67
C GLU A 130 38.27 -35.27 21.87
N ILE A 131 38.95 -35.38 23.01
CA ILE A 131 39.91 -34.42 23.53
C ILE A 131 41.28 -34.90 23.05
N THR A 132 41.89 -34.21 22.08
CA THR A 132 43.31 -34.43 21.77
C THR A 132 44.08 -33.15 22.06
N ILE A 133 44.74 -33.18 23.22
CA ILE A 133 45.72 -32.20 23.69
C ILE A 133 47.03 -32.48 22.96
N THR A 134 47.59 -31.51 22.24
CA THR A 134 49.05 -31.46 22.00
C THR A 134 49.49 -30.00 21.99
N SER A 135 50.31 -29.70 23.01
CA SER A 135 51.08 -28.48 23.22
C SER A 135 52.34 -28.51 22.36
N ASP A 136 52.72 -27.38 21.72
CA ASP A 136 53.99 -26.69 22.02
C ASP A 136 54.25 -25.43 21.16
N VAL A 137 54.30 -24.28 21.87
CA VAL A 137 55.39 -23.27 21.95
C VAL A 137 55.74 -22.38 20.71
N PRO A 138 56.16 -21.09 20.92
CA PRO A 138 55.81 -19.95 20.06
C PRO A 138 57.00 -19.30 19.30
N ARG A 139 56.70 -18.53 18.24
CA ARG A 139 57.52 -17.38 17.81
C ARG A 139 56.80 -16.47 16.80
N SER A 140 56.59 -15.22 17.18
CA SER A 140 56.41 -14.07 16.28
C SER A 140 57.79 -13.40 16.05
N PRO A 141 57.95 -12.31 15.26
CA PRO A 141 57.03 -11.58 14.36
C PRO A 141 57.68 -11.30 12.96
N ILE A 142 56.97 -10.60 12.05
CA ILE A 142 57.45 -9.46 11.22
C ILE A 142 56.64 -9.28 9.91
N LEU A 143 56.04 -8.08 9.80
CA LEU A 143 55.76 -7.23 8.62
C LEU A 143 55.35 -7.88 7.28
N LYS A 144 54.20 -7.46 6.72
CA LYS A 144 54.13 -6.38 5.70
C LYS A 144 52.70 -6.07 5.27
N SER A 145 52.42 -4.77 5.39
CA SER A 145 51.36 -3.99 4.76
C SER A 145 51.30 -4.18 3.23
N SER A 146 50.08 -4.24 2.68
CA SER A 146 49.80 -3.62 1.38
C SER A 146 48.31 -3.26 1.26
N ILE A 147 48.05 -1.95 1.29
CA ILE A 147 46.81 -1.29 0.87
C ILE A 147 47.11 -0.69 -0.51
N PRO A 148 46.29 -0.88 -1.55
CA PRO A 148 46.35 0.00 -2.71
C PRO A 148 45.38 1.17 -2.51
N LYS A 149 45.95 2.36 -2.33
CA LYS A 149 45.30 3.64 -2.61
C LYS A 149 45.46 3.92 -4.11
N SER A 150 44.37 4.18 -4.82
CA SER A 150 44.38 4.81 -6.14
C SER A 150 44.01 6.28 -5.98
N SER A 151 45.04 7.12 -6.08
CA SER A 151 45.02 8.48 -6.65
C SER A 151 45.04 8.30 -8.19
N MET A 152 44.65 9.19 -9.09
CA MET A 152 44.69 10.65 -9.09
C MET A 152 44.02 11.19 -10.39
N SER A 153 43.46 12.40 -10.31
CA SER A 153 43.54 13.53 -11.28
C SER A 153 42.99 13.47 -12.73
N GLY A 154 42.33 14.59 -13.11
CA GLY A 154 42.34 15.15 -14.48
C GLY A 154 41.01 15.82 -14.86
N ILE A 155 40.68 17.04 -14.41
CA ILE A 155 41.01 18.37 -14.99
C ILE A 155 40.24 18.71 -16.30
N LEU A 156 39.31 19.67 -16.16
CA LEU A 156 38.93 20.83 -17.02
C LEU A 156 38.86 20.68 -18.56
N SER A 157 37.73 21.05 -19.20
CA SER A 157 37.47 22.42 -19.71
C SER A 157 36.18 22.54 -20.57
N PRO A 158 35.63 23.74 -20.80
CA PRO A 158 34.32 24.02 -21.42
C PRO A 158 34.39 24.64 -22.85
N GLU A 159 33.20 24.91 -23.42
CA GLU A 159 32.84 26.08 -24.27
C GLU A 159 32.46 25.86 -25.76
N ALA A 160 31.53 26.74 -26.20
CA ALA A 160 31.01 27.10 -27.53
C ALA A 160 29.75 26.33 -28.03
N LEU A 161 28.52 26.85 -27.92
CA LEU A 161 27.82 28.00 -28.57
C LEU A 161 27.36 27.76 -30.03
N LEU A 162 26.04 27.45 -30.17
CA LEU A 162 24.98 27.93 -31.12
C LEU A 162 25.22 27.87 -32.66
N PRO A 163 24.21 27.93 -33.58
CA PRO A 163 22.84 28.48 -33.44
C PRO A 163 21.68 27.75 -34.19
N LEU A 164 20.50 28.38 -34.05
CA LEU A 164 19.17 28.27 -34.71
C LEU A 164 19.00 27.41 -35.98
N ASP A 165 17.92 26.63 -36.00
CA ASP A 165 16.73 26.74 -36.88
C ASP A 165 15.69 25.72 -36.35
N GLY A 166 14.37 25.91 -36.31
CA GLY A 166 13.52 26.60 -37.26
C GLY A 166 12.52 25.62 -37.87
N GLU A 167 11.87 24.73 -37.10
CA GLU A 167 10.69 24.00 -37.60
C GLU A 167 9.81 23.47 -36.47
N SER A 168 8.50 23.45 -36.75
CA SER A 168 7.41 23.16 -35.83
C SER A 168 7.34 21.67 -35.44
N PRO A 169 6.63 21.34 -34.34
CA PRO A 169 5.85 20.11 -34.38
C PRO A 169 4.44 20.32 -33.81
N PHE A 170 3.45 20.24 -34.70
CA PHE A 170 2.33 19.35 -34.42
C PHE A 170 2.93 17.95 -34.26
N LEU A 171 2.73 17.29 -33.11
CA LEU A 171 2.57 15.83 -32.99
C LEU A 171 2.46 15.44 -31.50
N HIS A 172 1.43 14.64 -31.21
CA HIS A 172 1.52 13.42 -30.39
C HIS A 172 2.49 13.43 -29.18
N LEU A 173 1.95 13.75 -27.99
CA LEU A 173 2.45 13.22 -26.71
C LEU A 173 1.27 12.46 -26.08
N GLY A 174 1.25 11.14 -25.94
CA GLY A 174 2.37 10.27 -25.61
C GLY A 174 2.15 9.79 -24.18
N ASN A 175 1.45 8.65 -24.05
CA ASN A 175 1.25 7.88 -22.82
C ASN A 175 2.59 7.38 -22.25
N GLY A 176 3.42 8.25 -21.68
CA GLY A 176 4.85 7.91 -21.49
C GLY A 176 5.58 8.46 -20.27
N LEU A 177 4.92 8.78 -19.14
CA LEU A 177 5.65 9.10 -17.90
C LEU A 177 4.99 8.53 -16.62
N LEU A 178 4.61 7.26 -16.68
CA LEU A 178 4.62 6.40 -15.50
C LEU A 178 5.37 5.13 -15.88
N SER A 179 6.70 5.18 -15.82
CA SER A 179 7.48 3.96 -15.72
C SER A 179 6.94 3.17 -14.53
N PRO A 180 6.47 1.94 -14.70
CA PRO A 180 6.26 1.06 -13.56
C PRO A 180 7.64 0.87 -12.94
N MET A 181 7.82 1.32 -11.68
CA MET A 181 8.93 0.84 -10.89
C MET A 181 8.79 -0.68 -10.84
N SER A 182 9.64 -1.36 -11.60
CA SER A 182 9.90 -2.78 -11.44
C SER A 182 10.23 -3.01 -9.98
N PHE A 183 9.32 -3.65 -9.26
CA PHE A 183 9.69 -4.44 -8.10
C PHE A 183 10.56 -5.58 -8.63
N SER A 184 11.86 -5.33 -8.74
CA SER A 184 12.84 -6.38 -8.90
C SER A 184 12.67 -7.32 -7.72
N ALA A 185 12.13 -8.49 -8.05
CA ALA A 185 12.11 -9.67 -7.23
C ALA A 185 13.48 -9.84 -6.55
N LEU A 186 13.47 -9.86 -5.22
CA LEU A 186 14.58 -10.38 -4.43
C LEU A 186 14.66 -11.89 -4.70
N HIS A 187 15.35 -12.23 -5.78
CA HIS A 187 15.87 -13.56 -6.05
C HIS A 187 16.86 -13.91 -4.94
N THR A 188 16.40 -14.65 -3.92
CA THR A 188 17.29 -15.36 -3.01
C THR A 188 17.86 -16.56 -3.78
N LYS A 189 19.00 -16.33 -4.42
CA LYS A 189 19.80 -17.34 -5.12
C LYS A 189 20.48 -18.24 -4.09
N HIS A 190 19.92 -19.42 -3.84
CA HIS A 190 20.67 -20.58 -3.35
C HIS A 190 20.13 -21.84 -4.02
N SER A 191 20.59 -22.04 -5.26
CA SER A 191 20.53 -23.31 -5.96
C SER A 191 21.86 -24.02 -5.70
N ARG A 192 21.83 -25.18 -5.04
CA ARG A 192 22.93 -26.15 -5.03
C ARG A 192 22.32 -27.52 -5.30
N GLU A 193 22.77 -28.13 -6.38
CA GLU A 193 22.29 -29.39 -6.94
C GLU A 193 22.73 -30.63 -6.16
N GLN A 194 21.85 -31.65 -6.24
CA GLN A 194 22.08 -33.11 -6.35
C GLN A 194 22.64 -33.92 -5.17
N PRO A 195 22.47 -35.27 -5.15
CA PRO A 195 21.62 -36.16 -5.97
C PRO A 195 20.77 -37.17 -5.14
N GLU A 196 20.05 -38.02 -5.87
CA GLU A 196 18.98 -38.95 -5.47
C GLU A 196 19.36 -40.21 -4.65
N SER A 197 18.30 -40.83 -4.11
CA SER A 197 18.06 -42.29 -3.97
C SER A 197 18.25 -42.95 -2.58
N PRO A 198 17.60 -44.11 -2.28
CA PRO A 198 16.38 -44.15 -1.48
C PRO A 198 16.48 -45.12 -0.28
N LEU A 199 15.90 -44.78 0.89
CA LEU A 199 15.74 -45.75 1.98
C LEU A 199 14.36 -45.64 2.63
N GLU A 200 13.53 -46.63 2.30
CA GLU A 200 12.93 -47.60 3.21
C GLU A 200 12.72 -47.18 4.69
N PRO A 201 11.49 -47.26 5.23
CA PRO A 201 11.23 -47.01 6.63
C PRO A 201 11.15 -48.32 7.45
N LEU A 202 11.55 -48.23 8.73
CA LEU A 202 10.79 -48.64 9.92
C LEU A 202 11.64 -49.29 11.04
N ILE A 203 11.78 -48.48 12.11
CA ILE A 203 11.78 -48.82 13.56
C ILE A 203 13.06 -49.42 14.17
N PRO A 204 13.58 -48.77 15.23
CA PRO A 204 14.18 -49.49 16.35
C PRO A 204 13.30 -49.45 17.61
N ARG A 205 13.01 -50.67 18.06
CA ARG A 205 12.47 -51.06 19.35
C ARG A 205 13.57 -50.92 20.41
N SER A 206 13.28 -50.23 21.51
CA SER A 206 14.18 -50.17 22.68
C SER A 206 13.51 -50.86 23.88
N GLN A 207 14.11 -51.97 24.31
CA GLN A 207 13.73 -52.78 25.46
C GLN A 207 14.82 -52.60 26.54
N PRO A 208 14.48 -52.59 27.85
CA PRO A 208 15.41 -52.20 28.93
C PRO A 208 16.24 -53.38 29.46
N PRO A 209 17.42 -53.13 30.05
CA PRO A 209 18.17 -54.14 30.82
C PRO A 209 17.72 -54.19 32.30
N ALA A 210 17.78 -55.39 32.86
CA ALA A 210 17.44 -55.75 34.24
C ALA A 210 18.74 -55.84 35.10
N PRO A 211 18.67 -56.12 36.42
CA PRO A 211 19.40 -55.39 37.46
C PRO A 211 20.49 -56.21 38.18
N ASP A 212 21.38 -55.53 38.90
CA ASP A 212 22.17 -56.11 40.00
C ASP A 212 22.29 -55.09 41.16
N THR A 213 22.13 -55.58 42.39
CA THR A 213 22.12 -54.89 43.71
C THR A 213 23.55 -55.01 44.33
N PRO A 214 23.98 -54.42 45.49
CA PRO A 214 23.24 -53.68 46.53
C PRO A 214 23.98 -52.48 47.21
N GLN A 215 23.32 -51.90 48.23
CA GLN A 215 23.85 -51.05 49.30
C GLN A 215 24.26 -49.61 48.99
N SER A 216 23.37 -48.67 49.33
CA SER A 216 23.60 -47.64 50.34
C SER A 216 22.26 -46.99 50.70
N THR A 217 22.15 -46.52 51.93
CA THR A 217 21.04 -45.74 52.50
C THR A 217 20.54 -44.68 51.52
N ASP A 218 19.43 -44.93 50.82
CA ASP A 218 18.94 -43.95 49.84
C ASP A 218 17.42 -43.94 49.74
N LEU A 219 16.89 -42.72 49.69
CA LEU A 219 15.47 -42.39 49.55
C LEU A 219 14.81 -43.20 48.42
N PRO A 220 13.51 -43.53 48.52
CA PRO A 220 12.85 -44.47 47.62
C PRO A 220 13.08 -44.08 46.15
N ALA A 221 13.48 -45.02 45.31
CA ALA A 221 13.86 -44.81 43.89
C ALA A 221 12.87 -43.96 43.08
N PHE A 222 11.59 -43.95 43.47
CA PHE A 222 10.56 -43.08 42.90
C PHE A 222 10.79 -41.57 43.16
N MET A 223 11.31 -41.19 44.32
CA MET A 223 11.73 -39.81 44.61
C MET A 223 12.94 -39.41 43.76
N GLN A 224 13.89 -40.31 43.54
CA GLN A 224 15.04 -40.05 42.64
C GLN A 224 14.58 -39.85 41.18
N THR A 225 13.64 -40.66 40.70
CA THR A 225 13.03 -40.46 39.38
C THR A 225 12.29 -39.12 39.28
N SER A 226 11.49 -38.77 40.30
CA SER A 226 10.72 -37.52 40.28
C SER A 226 11.64 -36.29 40.31
N LEU A 227 12.70 -36.31 41.13
CA LEU A 227 13.74 -35.27 41.15
C LEU A 227 14.45 -35.18 39.80
N LYS A 228 14.79 -36.32 39.19
CA LYS A 228 15.41 -36.34 37.85
C LYS A 228 14.51 -35.73 36.77
N THR A 229 13.20 -36.00 36.80
CA THR A 229 12.25 -35.37 35.87
C THR A 229 12.08 -33.88 36.13
N GLN A 230 12.12 -33.46 37.40
CA GLN A 230 12.06 -32.05 37.76
C GLN A 230 13.30 -31.31 37.27
N GLU A 231 14.47 -31.92 37.39
CA GLU A 231 15.73 -31.37 36.90
C GLU A 231 15.73 -31.25 35.36
N ASP A 232 15.28 -32.28 34.63
CA ASP A 232 15.17 -32.26 33.16
C ASP A 232 14.19 -31.19 32.64
N LEU A 233 13.03 -31.04 33.30
CA LEU A 233 12.08 -29.96 32.96
C LEU A 233 12.68 -28.58 33.25
N SER A 234 13.42 -28.42 34.36
CA SER A 234 14.07 -27.17 34.69
C SER A 234 15.16 -26.80 33.68
N GLU A 235 15.91 -27.80 33.20
CA GLU A 235 16.92 -27.64 32.16
C GLU A 235 16.29 -27.28 30.81
N GLN A 236 15.18 -27.94 30.45
CA GLN A 236 14.45 -27.62 29.23
C GLN A 236 13.87 -26.19 29.27
N LEU A 237 13.34 -25.76 30.41
CA LEU A 237 12.80 -24.42 30.59
C LEU A 237 13.92 -23.37 30.55
N ALA A 238 15.08 -23.65 31.14
CA ALA A 238 16.26 -22.80 31.05
C ALA A 238 16.75 -22.66 29.59
N LEU A 239 16.77 -23.75 28.82
CA LEU A 239 17.12 -23.73 27.39
C LEU A 239 16.09 -22.95 26.56
N MET A 240 14.79 -23.14 26.80
CA MET A 240 13.75 -22.37 26.13
C MET A 240 13.83 -20.88 26.46
N ALA A 241 14.07 -20.52 27.73
CA ALA A 241 14.26 -19.14 28.15
C ALA A 241 15.48 -18.50 27.46
N ALA A 242 16.59 -19.23 27.35
CA ALA A 242 17.78 -18.77 26.64
C ALA A 242 17.54 -18.61 25.13
N GLN A 243 16.76 -19.50 24.51
CA GLN A 243 16.37 -19.39 23.11
C GLN A 243 15.42 -18.21 22.88
N LEU A 244 14.40 -18.05 23.73
CA LEU A 244 13.47 -16.93 23.66
C LEU A 244 14.21 -15.59 23.82
N LYS A 245 15.20 -15.54 24.72
CA LYS A 245 16.08 -14.37 24.88
C LYS A 245 16.87 -14.06 23.62
N ARG A 246 17.46 -15.07 22.96
CA ARG A 246 18.15 -14.87 21.68
C ARG A 246 17.19 -14.39 20.59
N ASN A 247 16.01 -14.99 20.49
CA ASN A 247 14.98 -14.58 19.54
C ASN A 247 14.53 -13.13 19.80
N ALA A 248 14.32 -12.74 21.05
CA ALA A 248 13.97 -11.38 21.43
C ALA A 248 15.08 -10.38 21.06
N GLN A 249 16.34 -10.75 21.26
CA GLN A 249 17.48 -9.92 20.84
C GLN A 249 17.57 -9.77 19.31
N SER A 250 17.34 -10.84 18.55
CA SER A 250 17.32 -10.75 17.08
C SER A 250 16.14 -9.91 16.58
N PHE A 251 14.96 -10.02 17.21
CA PHE A 251 13.82 -9.17 16.85
C PHE A 251 14.05 -7.71 17.22
N ALA A 252 14.69 -7.41 18.34
CA ALA A 252 15.04 -6.04 18.69
C ALA A 252 16.01 -5.41 17.68
N ALA A 253 17.00 -6.17 17.20
CA ALA A 253 17.93 -5.71 16.16
C ALA A 253 17.22 -5.48 14.82
N GLN A 254 16.37 -6.43 14.39
CA GLN A 254 15.58 -6.30 13.15
C GLN A 254 14.61 -5.12 13.22
N LEU A 255 13.93 -4.92 14.35
CA LEU A 255 13.04 -3.77 14.53
C LEU A 255 13.77 -2.44 14.45
N HIS A 256 15.04 -2.37 14.88
CA HIS A 256 15.82 -1.15 14.77
C HIS A 256 16.18 -0.84 13.31
N GLU A 257 16.55 -1.86 12.54
CA GLU A 257 16.79 -1.75 11.09
C GLU A 257 15.51 -1.37 10.34
N ASP A 258 14.39 -2.02 10.64
CA ASP A 258 13.08 -1.72 10.04
C ASP A 258 12.63 -0.29 10.38
N ASN A 259 12.87 0.18 11.61
CA ASN A 259 12.54 1.56 11.98
C ASN A 259 13.37 2.57 11.17
N ALA A 260 14.65 2.28 10.91
CA ALA A 260 15.49 3.11 10.06
C ALA A 260 14.97 3.15 8.61
N LEU A 261 14.52 2.01 8.06
CA LEU A 261 13.90 1.97 6.73
C LEU A 261 12.57 2.73 6.69
N VAL A 262 11.75 2.63 7.75
CA VAL A 262 10.49 3.38 7.87
C VAL A 262 10.75 4.89 7.94
N GLN A 263 11.76 5.34 8.70
CA GLN A 263 12.15 6.75 8.75
C GLN A 263 12.65 7.25 7.40
N LEU A 264 13.48 6.46 6.70
CA LEU A 264 13.94 6.81 5.35
C LEU A 264 12.78 6.92 4.36
N ALA A 265 11.82 5.99 4.41
CA ALA A 265 10.62 6.06 3.59
C ALA A 265 9.75 7.27 3.93
N HIS A 266 9.69 7.65 5.20
CA HIS A 266 8.99 8.84 5.66
C HIS A 266 9.65 10.12 5.13
N ASP A 267 10.97 10.25 5.26
CA ASP A 267 11.73 11.39 4.74
C ASP A 267 11.58 11.54 3.21
N GLN A 268 11.59 10.42 2.48
CA GLN A 268 11.34 10.43 1.04
C GLN A 268 9.90 10.85 0.71
N LEU A 269 8.92 10.41 1.50
CA LEU A 269 7.52 10.80 1.31
C LEU A 269 7.33 12.30 1.58
N GLU A 270 7.97 12.85 2.61
CA GLU A 270 7.96 14.29 2.88
C GLU A 270 8.64 15.08 1.76
N GLY A 271 9.76 14.59 1.23
CA GLY A 271 10.45 15.18 0.08
C GLY A 271 9.59 15.19 -1.19
N VAL A 272 8.88 14.09 -1.48
CA VAL A 272 7.95 14.03 -2.62
C VAL A 272 6.75 14.93 -2.38
N HIS A 273 6.19 14.94 -1.17
CA HIS A 273 5.04 15.77 -0.82
C HIS A 273 5.36 17.27 -0.99
N THR A 274 6.50 17.72 -0.48
CA THR A 274 6.95 19.11 -0.65
C THR A 274 7.10 19.42 -2.14
N ARG A 275 7.82 18.61 -2.92
CA ARG A 275 7.96 18.79 -4.37
C ARG A 275 6.62 18.89 -5.11
N VAL A 276 5.69 17.96 -4.85
CA VAL A 276 4.35 17.95 -5.45
C VAL A 276 3.55 19.19 -5.04
N SER A 277 3.69 19.65 -3.80
CA SER A 277 3.01 20.85 -3.33
C SER A 277 3.52 22.12 -4.04
N THR A 278 4.83 22.22 -4.27
CA THR A 278 5.45 23.36 -4.97
C THR A 278 5.10 23.35 -6.46
N GLU A 279 5.15 22.18 -7.10
CA GLU A 279 4.73 22.02 -8.50
C GLU A 279 3.24 22.37 -8.65
N ARG A 280 2.38 21.93 -7.72
CA ARG A 280 0.95 22.27 -7.72
C ARG A 280 0.70 23.76 -7.49
N ALA A 281 1.45 24.41 -6.60
CA ALA A 281 1.37 25.86 -6.38
C ALA A 281 1.77 26.63 -7.63
N THR A 282 2.83 26.17 -8.30
CA THR A 282 3.34 26.78 -9.53
C THR A 282 2.35 26.62 -10.69
N LEU A 283 1.79 25.42 -10.88
CA LEU A 283 0.73 25.15 -11.86
C LEU A 283 -0.54 25.97 -11.57
N ARG A 284 -0.90 26.17 -10.31
CA ARG A 284 -2.01 27.05 -9.92
C ARG A 284 -1.74 28.50 -10.31
N ASN A 285 -0.52 28.99 -10.13
CA ASN A 285 -0.12 30.34 -10.53
C ASN A 285 -0.13 30.51 -12.05
N PHE A 286 0.25 29.48 -12.82
CA PHE A 286 0.12 29.50 -14.27
C PHE A 286 -1.35 29.46 -14.73
N ARG A 287 -2.21 28.70 -14.03
CA ARG A 287 -3.65 28.62 -14.33
C ARG A 287 -4.41 29.92 -14.03
N SER A 288 -4.05 30.64 -12.95
CA SER A 288 -4.66 31.96 -12.68
C SER A 288 -4.21 33.01 -13.69
N LYS A 289 -2.98 32.89 -14.23
CA LYS A 289 -2.46 33.82 -15.24
C LYS A 289 -3.10 33.62 -16.63
N SER A 290 -3.37 32.40 -17.05
CA SER A 290 -4.07 32.13 -18.33
C SER A 290 -5.57 32.47 -18.29
N GLY A 291 -6.17 32.52 -17.09
CA GLY A 291 -7.56 32.94 -16.92
C GLY A 291 -7.80 34.43 -17.22
N TYR A 292 -6.80 35.29 -17.00
CA TYR A 292 -6.98 36.75 -17.10
C TYR A 292 -7.28 37.21 -18.53
N THR A 293 -6.62 36.64 -19.54
CA THR A 293 -6.87 36.98 -20.95
C THR A 293 -8.26 36.55 -21.40
N THR A 294 -8.73 35.38 -20.95
CA THR A 294 -10.09 34.91 -21.24
C THR A 294 -11.15 35.75 -20.52
N CYS A 295 -10.87 36.17 -19.29
CA CYS A 295 -11.74 37.05 -18.52
C CYS A 295 -11.85 38.45 -19.16
N MET A 296 -10.72 39.03 -19.58
CA MET A 296 -10.69 40.31 -20.32
C MET A 296 -11.49 40.22 -21.63
N ALA A 297 -11.30 39.15 -22.41
CA ALA A 297 -12.04 38.94 -23.66
C ALA A 297 -13.55 38.83 -23.42
N LEU A 298 -13.97 38.08 -22.40
CA LEU A 298 -15.38 38.00 -21.99
C LEU A 298 -15.92 39.37 -21.55
N GLY A 299 -15.13 40.16 -20.82
CA GLY A 299 -15.50 41.53 -20.43
C GLY A 299 -15.80 42.42 -21.64
N ILE A 300 -14.95 42.39 -22.66
CA ILE A 300 -15.15 43.18 -23.90
C ILE A 300 -16.42 42.73 -24.62
N ILE A 301 -16.68 41.43 -24.74
CA ILE A 301 -17.90 40.90 -25.37
C ILE A 301 -19.15 41.40 -24.63
N VAL A 302 -19.13 41.39 -23.30
CA VAL A 302 -20.26 41.89 -22.48
C VAL A 302 -20.51 43.38 -22.72
N VAL A 303 -19.46 44.21 -22.82
CA VAL A 303 -19.60 45.64 -23.11
C VAL A 303 -20.24 45.87 -24.47
N VAL A 304 -19.84 45.12 -25.50
CA VAL A 304 -20.44 45.19 -26.85
C VAL A 304 -21.92 44.82 -26.81
N VAL A 305 -22.29 43.75 -26.08
CA VAL A 305 -23.70 43.35 -25.93
C VAL A 305 -24.52 44.43 -25.24
N VAL A 306 -24.00 45.06 -24.18
CA VAL A 306 -24.69 46.14 -23.47
C VAL A 306 -24.87 47.37 -24.36
N ALA A 307 -23.84 47.77 -25.10
CA ALA A 307 -23.93 48.89 -26.04
C ALA A 307 -24.96 48.62 -27.14
N TRP A 308 -25.01 47.39 -27.66
CA TRP A 308 -26.00 46.97 -28.65
C TRP A 308 -27.43 47.04 -28.10
N VAL A 309 -27.66 46.49 -26.90
CA VAL A 309 -28.97 46.55 -26.23
C VAL A 309 -29.39 48.01 -26.01
N MET A 310 -28.49 48.87 -25.53
CA MET A 310 -28.74 50.31 -25.36
C MET A 310 -29.14 50.99 -26.66
N MET A 311 -28.47 50.69 -27.78
CA MET A 311 -28.81 51.23 -29.09
C MET A 311 -30.21 50.80 -29.55
N PHE A 312 -30.59 49.54 -29.32
CA PHE A 312 -31.94 49.04 -29.59
C PHE A 312 -33.00 49.75 -28.76
N PHE A 313 -32.72 50.00 -27.48
CA PHE A 313 -33.62 50.77 -26.62
C PHE A 313 -33.79 52.20 -27.13
N MET A 314 -32.72 52.86 -27.59
CA MET A 314 -32.75 54.22 -28.12
C MET A 314 -33.63 54.33 -29.37
N ILE A 315 -33.51 53.37 -30.32
CA ILE A 315 -34.35 53.30 -31.52
C ILE A 315 -35.82 53.05 -31.17
N LYS A 316 -36.08 52.28 -30.11
CA LYS A 316 -37.45 51.92 -29.74
C LYS A 316 -38.15 53.00 -28.92
N VAL A 317 -37.38 53.88 -28.28
CA VAL A 317 -37.86 55.01 -27.45
C VAL A 317 -38.04 56.29 -28.27
N THR A 318 -37.21 56.48 -29.29
CA THR A 318 -37.29 57.60 -30.25
C THR A 318 -38.36 57.32 -31.29
#